data_AF-A0A0A1WG51-F1
#
_entry.id   AF-A0A0A1WG51-F1
#
_cell.length_a   1.000
_cell.length_b   1.000
_cell.length_c   1.000
_cell.angle_alpha   90.00
_cell.angle_beta   90.00
_cell.angle_gamma   90.00
#
_symmetry.space_group_name_H-M   'P 1'
#
loop_
_entity.id
_entity.type
_entity.pdbx_description
1 polymer ?
#
loop_
_entity_poly.entity_id
_entity_poly.type
_entity_poly.pdbx_seq_one_letter_code
_entity_poly.pdbx_strand_id
1 'polypeptide(L)'
;MSQASNMKANFGYFVVILVFVCYASAEDESVDCTKPPRFIPLEMCCPEPDLSTKELMEQCAEYAGQSHPYQCLIECILNKTEVLGGNGEPDVDKFSALLDTTVKDNEEMAAIMEEAFETCTEKLSELKTKIAEKMSQNPEYAEKMANHRMQAGCLPYGAVLMNCVHTETFENCPASVWNDSTECNTVRDFINECKRV
;
A
#
# COMPACT_ATOMS: atom_id res chain seq x y z
N MET A 1 -9.30 -56.18 -50.59
CA MET A 1 -8.88 -54.77 -50.76
C MET A 1 -9.45 -53.97 -49.60
N SER A 2 -8.67 -53.77 -48.55
CA SER A 2 -9.10 -53.07 -47.34
C SER A 2 -7.92 -52.26 -46.81
N GLN A 3 -8.24 -51.11 -46.20
CA GLN A 3 -7.34 -50.13 -45.57
C GLN A 3 -6.65 -49.13 -46.50
N ALA A 4 -7.36 -48.06 -46.87
CA ALA A 4 -6.72 -46.81 -47.31
C ALA A 4 -7.48 -45.53 -46.94
N SER A 5 -8.46 -45.58 -46.01
CA SER A 5 -9.32 -44.41 -45.73
C SER A 5 -9.17 -43.80 -44.32
N ASN A 6 -8.56 -44.50 -43.35
CA ASN A 6 -8.49 -44.03 -41.95
C ASN A 6 -7.23 -43.22 -41.58
N MET A 7 -6.31 -42.95 -42.51
CA MET A 7 -5.03 -42.30 -42.17
C MET A 7 -5.08 -40.76 -42.25
N LYS A 8 -6.01 -40.19 -43.05
CA LYS A 8 -6.12 -38.72 -43.23
C LYS A 8 -6.89 -38.02 -42.11
N ALA A 9 -7.91 -38.67 -41.55
CA ALA A 9 -8.71 -38.11 -40.46
C ALA A 9 -7.92 -38.01 -39.14
N ASN A 10 -7.00 -38.97 -38.90
CA ASN A 10 -6.17 -39.02 -37.70
C ASN A 10 -5.07 -37.95 -37.71
N PHE A 11 -4.52 -37.62 -38.89
CA PHE A 11 -3.51 -36.58 -39.03
C PHE A 11 -4.07 -35.17 -38.77
N GLY A 12 -5.29 -34.90 -39.23
CA GLY A 12 -5.98 -33.64 -38.95
C GLY A 12 -6.30 -33.45 -37.46
N TYR A 13 -6.72 -34.51 -36.78
CA TYR A 13 -7.03 -34.49 -35.35
C TYR A 13 -5.79 -34.24 -34.48
N PHE A 14 -4.65 -34.85 -34.81
CA PHE A 14 -3.37 -34.61 -34.13
C PHE A 14 -2.86 -33.17 -34.29
N VAL A 15 -3.03 -32.57 -35.48
CA VAL A 15 -2.62 -31.18 -35.72
C VAL A 15 -3.50 -30.20 -34.92
N VAL A 16 -4.82 -30.46 -34.84
CA VAL A 16 -5.75 -29.63 -34.05
C VAL A 16 -5.46 -29.73 -32.54
N ILE A 17 -5.11 -30.92 -32.04
CA ILE A 17 -4.70 -31.10 -30.63
C ILE A 17 -3.40 -30.36 -30.32
N LEU A 18 -2.40 -30.41 -31.21
CA LEU A 18 -1.13 -29.71 -31.00
C LEU A 18 -1.32 -28.18 -30.99
N VAL A 19 -2.23 -27.64 -31.79
CA VAL A 19 -2.56 -26.20 -31.77
C VAL A 19 -3.30 -25.81 -30.48
N PHE A 20 -4.22 -26.64 -29.97
CA PHE A 20 -4.90 -26.38 -28.70
C PHE A 20 -3.98 -26.51 -27.48
N VAL A 21 -3.00 -27.42 -27.51
CA VAL A 21 -2.01 -27.57 -26.42
C VAL A 21 -1.02 -26.40 -26.41
N CYS A 22 -0.66 -25.83 -27.57
CA CYS A 22 0.17 -24.62 -27.62
C CYS A 22 -0.56 -23.35 -27.18
N TYR A 23 -1.89 -23.28 -27.31
CA TYR A 23 -2.68 -22.13 -26.82
C TYR A 23 -2.90 -22.13 -25.31
N ALA A 24 -2.63 -23.24 -24.62
CA ALA A 24 -2.76 -23.36 -23.17
C ALA A 24 -1.45 -23.10 -22.40
N SER A 25 -0.37 -22.77 -23.11
CA SER A 25 0.86 -22.26 -22.49
C SER A 25 0.71 -20.76 -22.24
N ALA A 26 -0.11 -20.37 -21.26
CA ALA A 26 0.14 -19.10 -20.60
C ALA A 26 1.52 -19.25 -19.95
N GLU A 27 2.53 -18.56 -20.48
CA GLU A 27 3.81 -18.43 -19.82
C GLU A 27 3.52 -17.86 -18.42
N ASP A 28 3.83 -18.65 -17.39
CA ASP A 28 3.94 -18.15 -16.02
C ASP A 28 5.19 -17.25 -16.03
N GLU A 29 5.05 -16.00 -16.51
CA GLU A 29 6.08 -14.98 -16.43
C GLU A 29 6.20 -14.58 -14.95
N SER A 30 6.87 -15.43 -14.18
CA SER A 30 7.24 -15.11 -12.79
C SER A 30 8.03 -13.79 -12.78
N VAL A 31 7.61 -12.82 -11.97
CA VAL A 31 8.28 -11.52 -11.91
C VAL A 31 9.72 -11.66 -11.39
N ASP A 32 10.69 -11.05 -12.08
CA ASP A 32 12.09 -11.03 -11.66
C ASP A 32 12.31 -10.00 -10.53
N CYS A 33 12.21 -10.47 -9.28
CA CYS A 33 12.39 -9.63 -8.08
C CYS A 33 13.79 -9.00 -7.93
N THR A 34 14.77 -9.37 -8.76
CA THR A 34 16.11 -8.75 -8.76
C THR A 34 16.18 -7.50 -9.63
N LYS A 35 15.18 -7.28 -10.49
CA LYS A 35 15.12 -6.15 -11.42
C LYS A 35 13.88 -5.30 -11.11
N PRO A 36 14.03 -4.24 -10.29
CA PRO A 36 12.89 -3.37 -10.00
C PRO A 36 12.40 -2.69 -11.28
N PRO A 37 11.09 -2.48 -11.42
CA PRO A 37 10.52 -1.74 -12.54
C PRO A 37 11.00 -0.29 -12.55
N ARG A 38 10.76 0.39 -13.67
CA ARG A 38 11.03 1.82 -13.78
C ARG A 38 10.23 2.56 -12.70
N PHE A 39 10.89 3.48 -11.98
CA PHE A 39 10.20 4.31 -11.01
C PHE A 39 9.09 5.14 -11.68
N ILE A 40 7.87 4.97 -11.17
CA ILE A 40 6.70 5.78 -11.47
C ILE A 40 6.04 6.14 -10.13
N PRO A 41 5.57 7.38 -9.96
CA PRO A 41 4.72 7.74 -8.83
C PRO A 41 3.49 6.82 -8.76
N LEU A 42 3.24 6.22 -7.58
CA LEU A 42 2.16 5.25 -7.38
C LEU A 42 0.78 5.89 -7.53
N GLU A 43 0.69 7.20 -7.27
CA GLU A 43 -0.52 8.01 -7.40
C GLU A 43 -0.99 8.11 -8.86
N MET A 44 -0.10 7.87 -9.84
CA MET A 44 -0.48 7.79 -11.25
C MET A 44 -1.12 6.44 -11.63
N CYS A 45 -0.92 5.42 -10.79
CA CYS A 45 -1.46 4.09 -10.98
C CYS A 45 -2.75 3.88 -10.20
N CYS A 46 -2.76 4.33 -8.95
CA CYS A 46 -3.94 4.37 -8.11
C CYS A 46 -4.09 5.80 -7.55
N PRO A 47 -5.02 6.61 -8.10
CA PRO A 47 -5.23 7.97 -7.61
C PRO A 47 -5.92 7.92 -6.24
N GLU A 48 -5.11 7.97 -5.18
CA GLU A 48 -5.62 8.02 -3.81
C GLU A 48 -6.19 9.42 -3.49
N PRO A 49 -7.34 9.50 -2.79
CA PRO A 49 -7.86 10.75 -2.27
C PRO A 49 -6.87 11.44 -1.31
N ASP A 50 -6.73 12.76 -1.46
CA ASP A 50 -5.92 13.55 -0.54
C ASP A 50 -6.67 13.80 0.77
N LEU A 51 -6.24 13.13 1.84
CA LEU A 51 -6.78 13.33 3.20
C LEU A 51 -6.29 14.67 3.82
N SER A 52 -5.25 15.28 3.25
CA SER A 52 -4.61 16.50 3.75
C SER A 52 -5.22 17.73 3.11
N THR A 53 -6.42 18.12 3.55
CA THR A 53 -7.10 19.31 3.02
C THR A 53 -6.21 20.56 3.13
N LYS A 54 -6.40 21.53 2.23
CA LYS A 54 -5.63 22.79 2.25
C LYS A 54 -5.68 23.49 3.62
N GLU A 55 -6.84 23.42 4.28
CA GLU A 55 -7.02 23.97 5.62
C GLU A 55 -6.14 23.24 6.65
N LEU A 56 -6.08 21.91 6.63
CA LEU A 56 -5.21 21.12 7.50
C LEU A 56 -3.73 21.40 7.21
N MET A 57 -3.36 21.51 5.94
CA MET A 57 -2.00 21.86 5.50
C MET A 57 -1.58 23.26 5.98
N GLU A 58 -2.49 24.24 5.95
CA GLU A 58 -2.26 25.57 6.50
C GLU A 58 -2.12 25.55 8.03
N GLN A 59 -2.98 24.79 8.73
CA GLN A 59 -2.91 24.66 10.19
C GLN A 59 -1.62 23.96 10.66
N CYS A 60 -1.03 23.11 9.83
CA CYS A 60 0.19 22.35 10.13
C CYS A 60 1.44 22.90 9.40
N ALA A 61 1.34 24.08 8.78
CA ALA A 61 2.42 24.67 7.97
C ALA A 61 3.72 24.93 8.75
N GLU A 62 3.64 25.06 10.08
CA GLU A 62 4.83 25.23 10.95
C GLU A 62 5.82 24.06 10.88
N TYR A 63 5.36 22.88 10.44
CA TYR A 63 6.19 21.70 10.29
C TYR A 63 6.90 21.64 8.92
N ALA A 64 6.51 22.45 7.93
CA ALA A 64 7.06 22.42 6.58
C ALA A 64 8.56 22.80 6.48
N GLY A 65 9.10 23.46 7.51
CA GLY A 65 10.52 23.88 7.58
C GLY A 65 11.42 23.07 8.51
N GLN A 66 10.92 21.97 9.09
CA GLN A 66 11.66 21.18 10.07
C GLN A 66 12.53 20.09 9.40
N SER A 67 13.45 19.48 10.17
CA SER A 67 14.33 18.41 9.66
C SER A 67 13.57 17.12 9.26
N HIS A 68 12.32 16.97 9.70
CA HIS A 68 11.43 15.83 9.44
C HIS A 68 10.02 16.32 9.07
N PRO A 69 9.90 17.13 8.00
CA PRO A 69 8.71 17.93 7.77
C PRO A 69 7.50 17.05 7.46
N TYR A 70 7.70 15.93 6.75
CA TYR A 70 6.63 15.00 6.41
C TYR A 70 6.08 14.26 7.64
N GLN A 71 6.95 13.70 8.51
CA GLN A 71 6.47 12.93 9.65
C GLN A 71 5.65 13.79 10.62
N CYS A 72 6.15 14.98 10.92
CA CYS A 72 5.48 15.88 11.84
C CYS A 72 4.23 16.52 11.23
N LEU A 73 4.23 16.75 9.91
CA LEU A 73 3.04 17.18 9.18
C LEU A 73 1.92 16.14 9.28
N ILE A 74 2.21 14.87 8.99
CA ILE A 74 1.22 13.79 9.09
C ILE A 74 0.70 13.66 10.53
N GLU A 75 1.57 13.66 11.52
CA GLU A 75 1.13 13.60 12.93
C GLU A 75 0.26 14.81 13.32
N CYS A 76 0.61 16.01 12.87
CA CYS A 76 -0.21 17.20 13.10
C CYS A 76 -1.61 17.05 12.47
N ILE A 77 -1.69 16.61 11.22
CA ILE A 77 -2.96 16.41 10.51
C ILE A 77 -3.84 15.38 11.24
N LEU A 78 -3.27 14.25 11.63
CA LEU A 78 -4.00 13.20 12.34
C LEU A 78 -4.46 13.65 13.74
N ASN A 79 -3.65 14.46 14.44
CA ASN A 79 -4.06 15.03 15.72
C ASN A 79 -5.19 16.07 15.56
N LYS A 80 -5.12 16.91 14.52
CA LYS A 80 -6.15 17.93 14.23
C LYS A 80 -7.49 17.33 13.84
N THR A 81 -7.47 16.19 13.17
CA THR A 81 -8.65 15.41 12.79
C THR A 81 -9.11 14.45 13.88
N GLU A 82 -8.39 14.38 15.01
CA GLU A 82 -8.61 13.46 16.12
C GLU A 82 -8.46 11.96 15.73
N VAL A 83 -7.98 11.67 14.52
CA VAL A 83 -7.64 10.31 14.07
C VAL A 83 -6.51 9.72 14.91
N LEU A 84 -5.60 10.57 15.39
CA LEU A 84 -4.71 10.22 16.50
C LEU A 84 -5.21 10.92 17.76
N GLY A 85 -5.52 10.12 18.78
CA GLY A 85 -5.85 10.63 20.11
C GLY A 85 -4.64 11.29 20.78
N GLY A 86 -4.89 12.06 21.85
CA GLY A 86 -3.81 12.77 22.58
C GLY A 86 -2.76 11.87 23.24
N ASN A 87 -3.01 10.55 23.31
CA ASN A 87 -2.06 9.52 23.75
C ASN A 87 -1.23 8.92 22.58
N GLY A 88 -1.49 9.33 21.34
CA GLY A 88 -0.89 8.79 20.12
C GLY A 88 -1.48 7.45 19.68
N GLU A 89 -2.67 7.09 20.18
CA GLU A 89 -3.40 5.91 19.70
C GLU A 89 -4.34 6.26 18.54
N PRO A 90 -4.39 5.44 17.47
CA PRO A 90 -5.32 5.63 16.36
C PRO A 90 -6.78 5.40 16.77
N ASP A 91 -7.68 6.17 16.17
CA ASP A 91 -9.12 6.07 16.32
C ASP A 91 -9.76 5.77 14.96
N VAL A 92 -10.28 4.54 14.82
CA VAL A 92 -10.87 4.02 13.58
C VAL A 92 -12.16 4.78 13.23
N ASP A 93 -13.00 5.09 14.22
CA ASP A 93 -14.26 5.81 14.00
C ASP A 93 -13.98 7.23 13.49
N LYS A 94 -12.94 7.89 14.01
CA LYS A 94 -12.51 9.21 13.54
C LYS A 94 -11.92 9.16 12.13
N PHE A 95 -11.20 8.09 11.79
CA PHE A 95 -10.69 7.91 10.43
C PHE A 95 -11.82 7.68 9.43
N SER A 96 -12.78 6.82 9.78
CA SER A 96 -14.00 6.59 9.00
C SER A 96 -14.78 7.89 8.76
N ALA A 97 -14.98 8.69 9.82
CA ALA A 97 -15.59 10.01 9.71
C ALA A 97 -14.78 11.00 8.85
N LEU A 98 -13.45 10.90 8.83
CA LEU A 98 -12.60 11.69 7.94
C LEU A 98 -12.84 11.29 6.48
N LEU A 99 -12.84 9.99 6.18
CA LEU A 99 -13.12 9.46 4.84
C LEU A 99 -14.50 9.89 4.32
N ASP A 100 -15.52 9.84 5.18
CA ASP A 100 -16.86 10.36 4.91
C ASP A 100 -16.86 11.84 4.51
N THR A 101 -15.83 12.60 4.88
CA THR A 101 -15.71 14.01 4.49
C THR A 101 -14.87 14.22 3.23
N THR A 102 -13.81 13.44 3.03
CA THR A 102 -12.78 13.67 2.00
C THR A 102 -12.90 12.76 0.78
N VAL A 103 -13.55 11.60 0.92
CA VAL A 103 -13.66 10.53 -0.11
C VAL A 103 -15.12 10.30 -0.54
N LYS A 104 -16.00 11.27 -0.29
CA LYS A 104 -17.47 11.17 -0.51
C LYS A 104 -17.91 10.61 -1.86
N ASP A 105 -17.14 10.90 -2.91
CA ASP A 105 -17.50 10.53 -4.28
C ASP A 105 -16.97 9.16 -4.70
N ASN A 106 -16.34 8.42 -3.78
CA ASN A 106 -15.76 7.10 -4.03
C ASN A 106 -15.89 6.16 -2.82
N GLU A 107 -17.10 5.65 -2.60
CA GLU A 107 -17.41 4.72 -1.50
C GLU A 107 -16.54 3.45 -1.52
N GLU A 108 -16.19 2.95 -2.71
CA GLU A 108 -15.32 1.76 -2.86
C GLU A 108 -13.91 2.03 -2.31
N MET A 109 -13.32 3.17 -2.66
CA MET A 109 -12.02 3.58 -2.13
C MET A 109 -12.09 3.86 -0.62
N ALA A 110 -13.16 4.52 -0.15
CA ALA A 110 -13.33 4.79 1.27
C ALA A 110 -13.34 3.48 2.08
N ALA A 111 -14.08 2.46 1.64
CA ALA A 111 -14.11 1.15 2.31
C ALA A 111 -12.72 0.48 2.36
N ILE A 112 -11.96 0.54 1.26
CA ILE A 112 -10.59 -0.01 1.23
C ILE A 112 -9.66 0.74 2.18
N MET A 113 -9.74 2.07 2.22
CA MET A 113 -8.94 2.88 3.12
C MET A 113 -9.29 2.60 4.59
N GLU A 114 -10.56 2.39 4.91
CA GLU A 114 -11.03 2.01 6.25
C GLU A 114 -10.48 0.64 6.67
N GLU A 115 -10.61 -0.39 5.83
CA GLU A 115 -10.05 -1.73 6.09
C GLU A 115 -8.51 -1.71 6.21
N ALA A 116 -7.84 -0.91 5.38
CA ALA A 116 -6.41 -0.64 5.47
C ALA A 116 -6.04 -0.01 6.82
N PHE A 117 -6.82 0.97 7.29
CA PHE A 117 -6.57 1.65 8.55
C PHE A 117 -6.74 0.74 9.77
N GLU A 118 -7.77 -0.12 9.78
CA GLU A 118 -7.94 -1.14 10.80
C GLU A 118 -6.74 -2.09 10.85
N THR A 119 -6.36 -2.65 9.70
CA THR A 119 -5.20 -3.55 9.55
C THR A 119 -3.91 -2.87 10.03
N CYS A 120 -3.70 -1.62 9.66
CA CYS A 120 -2.48 -0.88 10.00
C CYS A 120 -2.43 -0.43 11.47
N THR A 121 -3.58 -0.22 12.10
CA THR A 121 -3.69 0.05 13.54
C THR A 121 -3.23 -1.16 14.35
N GLU A 122 -3.63 -2.37 13.96
CA GLU A 122 -3.16 -3.61 14.59
C GLU A 122 -1.64 -3.78 14.43
N LYS A 123 -1.13 -3.61 13.20
CA LYS A 123 0.32 -3.68 12.91
C LYS A 123 1.11 -2.64 13.70
N LEU A 124 0.58 -1.42 13.86
CA LEU A 124 1.20 -0.37 14.65
C LEU A 124 1.26 -0.74 16.14
N SER A 125 0.19 -1.31 16.69
CA SER A 125 0.15 -1.77 18.08
C SER A 125 1.19 -2.85 18.37
N GLU A 126 1.34 -3.83 17.46
CA GLU A 126 2.41 -4.82 17.56
C GLU A 126 3.80 -4.19 17.48
N LEU A 127 4.00 -3.24 16.57
CA LEU A 127 5.27 -2.54 16.41
C LEU A 127 5.62 -1.75 17.68
N LYS A 128 4.66 -1.00 18.23
CA LYS A 128 4.82 -0.28 19.50
C LYS A 128 5.22 -1.23 20.63
N THR A 129 4.60 -2.40 20.72
CA THR A 129 4.92 -3.43 21.71
C THR A 129 6.36 -3.93 21.56
N LYS A 130 6.76 -4.30 20.33
CA LYS A 130 8.13 -4.76 20.03
C LYS A 130 9.18 -3.67 20.33
N ILE A 131 8.85 -2.41 20.04
CA ILE A 131 9.71 -1.26 20.35
C ILE A 131 9.81 -1.07 21.87
N ALA A 132 8.71 -1.14 22.61
CA ALA A 132 8.69 -1.01 24.07
C ALA A 132 9.52 -2.11 24.75
N GLU A 133 9.37 -3.35 24.29
CA GLU A 133 10.20 -4.47 24.75
C GLU A 133 11.68 -4.20 24.50
N LYS A 134 12.05 -3.78 23.28
CA LYS A 134 13.43 -3.48 22.92
C LYS A 134 14.01 -2.32 23.74
N MET A 135 13.22 -1.28 24.02
CA MET A 135 13.63 -0.19 24.91
C MET A 135 13.87 -0.68 26.34
N SER A 136 13.06 -1.60 26.84
CA SER A 136 13.23 -2.18 28.18
C SER A 136 14.51 -3.01 28.31
N GLN A 137 14.91 -3.67 27.21
CA GLN A 137 16.08 -4.54 27.15
C GLN A 137 17.37 -3.77 26.82
N ASN A 138 17.28 -2.61 26.17
CA ASN A 138 18.43 -1.85 25.71
C ASN A 138 18.30 -0.34 26.04
N PRO A 139 18.93 0.13 27.14
CA PRO A 139 18.93 1.53 27.55
C PRO A 139 19.51 2.50 26.51
N GLU A 140 20.54 2.09 25.74
CA GLU A 140 21.12 2.92 24.68
C GLU A 140 20.11 3.15 23.54
N TYR A 141 19.34 2.12 23.21
CA TYR A 141 18.26 2.22 22.23
C TYR A 141 17.13 3.15 22.72
N ALA A 142 16.76 3.05 24.00
CA ALA A 142 15.78 3.94 24.62
C ALA A 142 16.23 5.40 24.61
N GLU A 143 17.50 5.68 24.93
CA GLU A 143 18.07 7.02 24.89
C GLU A 143 18.08 7.59 23.46
N LYS A 144 18.47 6.78 22.46
CA LYS A 144 18.45 7.19 21.06
C LYS A 144 17.04 7.55 20.59
N MET A 145 16.03 6.76 20.97
CA MET A 145 14.62 7.04 20.68
C MET A 145 14.14 8.34 21.34
N ALA A 146 14.48 8.57 22.61
CA ALA A 146 14.13 9.79 23.32
C ALA A 146 14.78 11.03 22.68
N ASN A 147 16.05 10.93 22.29
CA ASN A 147 16.78 12.00 21.61
C ASN A 147 16.17 12.29 20.23
N HIS A 148 15.80 11.25 19.47
CA HIS A 148 15.13 11.44 18.19
C HIS A 148 13.79 12.16 18.36
N ARG A 149 12.98 11.78 19.35
CA ARG A 149 11.73 12.48 19.68
C ARG A 149 11.98 13.96 20.02
N MET A 150 13.01 14.23 20.82
CA MET A 150 13.38 15.60 21.21
C MET A 150 13.85 16.44 20.02
N GLN A 151 14.60 15.85 19.08
CA GLN A 151 15.13 16.55 17.90
C GLN A 151 14.07 16.76 16.81
N ALA A 152 13.23 15.75 16.56
CA ALA A 152 12.19 15.83 15.54
C ALA A 152 10.98 16.65 16.01
N GLY A 153 10.74 16.77 17.32
CA GLY A 153 9.58 17.47 17.87
C GLY A 153 8.25 16.72 17.68
N CYS A 154 8.29 15.52 17.11
CA CYS A 154 7.15 14.70 16.74
C CYS A 154 7.50 13.19 16.86
N LEU A 155 6.49 12.33 16.99
CA LEU A 155 6.62 10.88 17.00
C LEU A 155 6.42 10.31 15.58
N PRO A 156 7.23 9.32 15.17
CA PRO A 156 7.11 8.75 13.82
C PRO A 156 5.87 7.87 13.64
N TYR A 157 5.08 7.61 14.68
CA TYR A 157 3.99 6.63 14.64
C TYR A 157 2.88 7.01 13.66
N GLY A 158 2.51 8.29 13.56
CA GLY A 158 1.52 8.74 12.57
C GLY A 158 1.98 8.51 11.14
N ALA A 159 3.25 8.81 10.84
CA ALA A 159 3.82 8.54 9.52
C ALA A 159 3.94 7.03 9.23
N VAL A 160 4.29 6.21 10.22
CA VAL A 160 4.33 4.75 10.06
C VAL A 160 2.93 4.20 9.78
N LEU A 161 1.92 4.69 10.50
CA LEU A 161 0.52 4.32 10.27
C LEU A 161 0.08 4.67 8.85
N MET A 162 0.22 5.93 8.44
CA MET A 162 -0.24 6.36 7.12
C MET A 162 0.53 5.70 5.98
N ASN A 163 1.83 5.49 6.11
CA ASN A 163 2.58 4.73 5.10
C ASN A 163 2.05 3.30 4.95
N CYS A 164 1.64 2.65 6.05
CA CYS A 164 0.98 1.36 5.98
C CYS A 164 -0.37 1.47 5.26
N VAL A 165 -1.20 2.47 5.60
CA VAL A 165 -2.51 2.69 4.97
C VAL A 165 -2.38 2.91 3.46
N HIS A 166 -1.46 3.78 3.03
CA HIS A 166 -1.17 4.02 1.61
C HIS A 166 -0.73 2.73 0.90
N THR A 167 0.07 1.89 1.57
CA THR A 167 0.52 0.61 1.01
C THR A 167 -0.65 -0.37 0.84
N GLU A 168 -1.44 -0.60 1.88
CA GLU A 168 -2.60 -1.48 1.83
C GLU A 168 -3.65 -0.98 0.84
N THR A 169 -3.88 0.33 0.77
CA THR A 169 -4.81 0.96 -0.17
C THR A 169 -4.34 0.77 -1.61
N PHE A 170 -3.04 0.94 -1.88
CA PHE A 170 -2.47 0.71 -3.20
C PHE A 170 -2.59 -0.76 -3.62
N GLU A 171 -2.27 -1.70 -2.73
CA GLU A 171 -2.34 -3.13 -2.99
C GLU A 171 -3.78 -3.60 -3.28
N ASN A 172 -4.77 -2.97 -2.65
CA ASN A 172 -6.18 -3.29 -2.82
C ASN A 172 -6.91 -2.29 -3.73
N CYS A 173 -6.18 -1.47 -4.49
CA CYS A 173 -6.75 -0.38 -5.27
C CYS A 173 -7.88 -0.88 -6.20
N PRO A 174 -9.04 -0.20 -6.22
CA PRO A 174 -10.16 -0.61 -7.07
C PRO A 174 -9.78 -0.67 -8.54
N ALA A 175 -10.24 -1.74 -9.22
CA ALA A 175 -10.10 -1.85 -10.67
C ALA A 175 -10.79 -0.70 -11.43
N SER A 176 -11.80 -0.07 -10.80
CA SER A 176 -12.55 1.07 -11.34
C SER A 176 -11.71 2.35 -11.51
N VAL A 177 -10.69 2.55 -10.66
CA VAL A 177 -9.81 3.74 -10.69
C VAL A 177 -8.36 3.41 -11.06
N TRP A 178 -8.03 2.13 -11.13
CA TRP A 178 -6.71 1.65 -11.54
C TRP A 178 -6.36 2.09 -12.97
N ASN A 179 -5.15 2.61 -13.14
CA ASN A 179 -4.59 2.87 -14.46
C ASN A 179 -3.99 1.59 -15.05
N ASP A 180 -4.68 1.01 -16.04
CA ASP A 180 -4.29 -0.24 -16.70
C ASP A 180 -3.14 -0.09 -17.71
N SER A 181 -2.19 0.82 -17.46
CA SER A 181 -0.98 0.94 -18.27
C SER A 181 -0.02 -0.22 -17.97
N THR A 182 0.82 -0.55 -18.95
CA THR A 182 1.86 -1.57 -18.77
C THR A 182 2.76 -1.25 -17.58
N GLU A 183 3.16 0.01 -17.41
CA GLU A 183 4.03 0.44 -16.33
C GLU A 183 3.38 0.22 -14.95
N CYS A 184 2.10 0.57 -14.80
CA CYS A 184 1.37 0.39 -13.56
C CYS A 184 1.17 -1.09 -13.22
N ASN A 185 0.80 -1.90 -14.22
CA ASN A 185 0.64 -3.34 -14.04
C ASN A 185 1.97 -4.00 -13.66
N THR A 186 3.09 -3.66 -14.33
CA THR A 186 4.41 -4.18 -13.95
C THR A 186 4.78 -3.82 -12.51
N VAL A 187 4.45 -2.60 -12.04
CA VAL A 187 4.68 -2.20 -10.64
C VAL A 187 3.80 -2.97 -9.67
N ARG A 188 2.51 -3.16 -9.99
CA ARG A 188 1.58 -3.93 -9.15
C ARG A 188 2.02 -5.38 -9.03
N ASP A 189 2.38 -6.00 -10.15
CA ASP A 189 2.82 -7.40 -10.18
C ASP A 189 4.13 -7.57 -9.41
N PHE A 190 5.09 -6.65 -9.58
CA PHE A 190 6.32 -6.63 -8.79
C PHE A 190 6.06 -6.46 -7.29
N ILE A 191 5.21 -5.50 -6.89
CA ILE A 191 4.88 -5.31 -5.48
C ILE A 191 4.21 -6.55 -4.91
N ASN A 192 3.30 -7.19 -5.65
CA ASN A 192 2.55 -8.34 -5.16
C ASN A 192 3.35 -9.64 -5.09
N GLU A 193 4.19 -9.90 -6.08
CA GLU A 193 4.98 -11.14 -6.17
C GLU A 193 6.30 -11.07 -5.40
N CYS A 194 6.87 -9.87 -5.27
CA CYS A 194 8.15 -9.66 -4.60
C CYS A 194 8.02 -9.12 -3.18
N LYS A 195 6.84 -9.25 -2.54
CA LYS A 195 6.60 -8.81 -1.15
C LYS A 195 7.68 -9.39 -0.23
N ARG A 196 8.66 -8.54 0.14
CA ARG A 196 9.85 -8.81 0.96
C ARG A 196 10.96 -9.64 0.25
N VAL A 197 11.80 -8.96 -0.53
CA VAL A 197 13.24 -9.28 -0.58
C VAL A 197 13.97 -8.46 0.47
#